data_AF-A0A7W0A1E6-F1
#
_entry.id   AF-A0A7W0A1E6-F1
#
_cell.length_a   1.000
_cell.length_b   1.000
_cell.length_c   1.000
_cell.angle_alpha   90.00
_cell.angle_beta   90.00
_cell.angle_gamma   90.00
#
_symmetry.space_group_name_H-M   'P 1'
#
loop_
_entity.id
_entity.type
_entity.pdbx_description
1 polymer ?
#
loop_
_entity_poly.entity_id
_entity_poly.type
_entity_poly.pdbx_seq_one_letter_code
_entity_poly.pdbx_strand_id
1 'polypeptide(L)'
;MGPRAAIDGDEARPLLEDLTPVQIVAELDRYIIGQADAKRAVAVALRNRFRRQRLPDDMRQEVQPKNILMIGPTGVGKTEIARRVAKIVDAPFVKVEATKFTEVGYVGRDVESIVRDLV
;
A
#
# COMPACT_ATOMS: atom_id res chain seq x y z
N MET A 1 37.87 -26.75 -0.57
CA MET A 1 37.74 -26.38 -1.98
C MET A 1 36.29 -26.56 -2.39
N GLY A 2 35.45 -25.54 -2.50
CA GLY A 2 35.66 -24.12 -2.25
C GLY A 2 34.47 -23.51 -1.51
N PRO A 3 34.68 -22.39 -0.79
CA PRO A 3 33.61 -21.67 -0.12
C PRO A 3 32.71 -21.04 -1.19
N ARG A 4 31.40 -21.27 -1.11
CA ARG A 4 30.46 -20.49 -1.90
C ARG A 4 30.32 -19.15 -1.19
N ALA A 5 30.91 -18.14 -1.81
CA ALA A 5 31.13 -16.82 -1.27
C ALA A 5 29.86 -16.25 -0.61
N ALA A 6 30.01 -15.88 0.65
CA ALA A 6 29.26 -14.79 1.25
C ALA A 6 29.54 -13.55 0.40
N ILE A 7 28.58 -13.16 -0.43
CA ILE A 7 28.56 -11.86 -1.07
C ILE A 7 27.40 -11.07 -0.45
N ASP A 8 27.84 -10.05 0.28
CA ASP A 8 27.18 -8.77 0.51
C ASP A 8 26.04 -8.70 1.53
N GLY A 9 26.46 -8.34 2.76
CA GLY A 9 25.80 -7.32 3.57
C GLY A 9 24.43 -7.70 4.12
N ASP A 10 24.43 -8.33 5.29
CA ASP A 10 23.30 -8.31 6.22
C ASP A 10 23.10 -6.88 6.77
N GLU A 11 22.77 -5.93 5.90
CA GLU A 11 22.10 -4.71 6.32
C GLU A 11 20.72 -5.15 6.77
N ALA A 12 20.52 -5.21 8.09
CA ALA A 12 19.22 -5.48 8.70
C ALA A 12 18.15 -4.67 7.95
N ARG A 13 17.31 -5.37 7.16
CA ARG A 13 16.22 -4.70 6.45
C ARG A 13 15.41 -3.98 7.52
N PRO A 14 15.24 -2.65 7.42
CA PRO A 14 14.51 -1.91 8.44
C PRO A 14 13.15 -2.55 8.61
N LEU A 15 12.70 -2.66 9.86
CA LEU A 15 11.35 -3.13 10.16
C LEU A 15 10.37 -2.29 9.34
N LEU A 16 9.32 -2.93 8.80
CA LEU A 16 8.38 -2.28 7.87
C LEU A 16 7.77 -0.99 8.44
N GLU A 17 7.65 -0.93 9.77
CA GLU A 17 7.16 0.22 10.55
C GLU A 17 8.13 1.42 10.61
N ASP A 18 9.42 1.21 10.32
CA ASP A 18 10.44 2.26 10.36
C ASP A 18 10.72 2.87 8.98
N LEU A 19 10.17 2.29 7.92
CA LEU A 19 10.34 2.81 6.56
C LEU A 19 9.94 4.28 6.47
N THR A 20 10.90 5.10 6.05
CA THR A 20 10.68 6.52 5.77
C THR A 20 9.96 6.68 4.43
N PRO A 21 9.25 7.80 4.22
CA PRO A 21 8.60 8.05 2.93
C PRO A 21 9.55 7.94 1.74
N VAL A 22 10.82 8.35 1.91
CA VAL A 22 11.85 8.26 0.86
C VAL A 22 12.18 6.80 0.54
N GLN A 23 12.34 5.94 1.54
CA GLN A 23 12.60 4.51 1.33
C GLN A 23 11.40 3.81 0.67
N ILE A 24 10.17 4.17 1.03
CA ILE A 24 8.96 3.61 0.40
C ILE A 24 8.91 4.01 -1.08
N VAL A 25 9.19 5.27 -1.41
CA VAL A 25 9.25 5.74 -2.80
C VAL A 25 10.34 4.98 -3.57
N ALA A 26 11.54 4.83 -2.99
CA ALA A 26 12.64 4.10 -3.62
C ALA A 26 12.29 2.63 -3.89
N GLU A 27 11.56 1.96 -2.98
CA GLU A 27 11.08 0.60 -3.23
C GLU A 27 10.03 0.55 -4.34
N LEU A 28 9.13 1.55 -4.42
CA LEU A 28 8.16 1.67 -5.51
C LEU A 28 8.84 1.99 -6.87
N ASP A 29 9.95 2.72 -6.88
CA ASP A 29 10.72 3.05 -8.08
C ASP A 29 11.27 1.79 -8.78
N ARG A 30 11.48 0.69 -8.05
CA ARG A 30 11.94 -0.59 -8.61
C ARG A 30 10.91 -1.26 -9.52
N TYR A 31 9.63 -0.89 -9.40
CA TYR A 31 8.52 -1.56 -10.08
C TYR A 31 7.66 -0.61 -10.93
N ILE A 32 7.60 0.66 -10.56
CA ILE A 32 6.79 1.67 -11.24
C ILE A 32 7.73 2.75 -11.78
N ILE A 33 7.64 3.06 -13.06
CA ILE A 33 8.44 4.14 -13.67
C ILE A 33 7.63 5.45 -13.65
N GLY A 34 8.25 6.56 -13.23
CA GLY A 34 7.57 7.87 -13.12
C GLY A 34 6.55 7.93 -11.97
N GLN A 35 5.45 8.65 -12.15
CA GLN A 35 4.35 8.77 -11.17
C GLN A 35 4.79 9.26 -9.77
N ALA A 36 5.73 10.21 -9.70
CA ALA A 36 6.34 10.66 -8.46
C ALA A 36 5.32 11.15 -7.42
N ASP A 37 4.30 11.89 -7.84
CA ASP A 37 3.28 12.42 -6.93
C ASP A 37 2.43 11.32 -6.31
N ALA A 38 2.04 10.31 -7.10
CA ALA A 38 1.28 9.17 -6.60
C ALA A 38 2.10 8.33 -5.60
N LYS A 39 3.38 8.08 -5.91
CA LYS A 39 4.30 7.38 -4.99
C LYS A 39 4.47 8.14 -3.67
N ARG A 40 4.69 9.46 -3.74
CA ARG A 40 4.82 10.33 -2.57
C ARG A 40 3.54 10.33 -1.73
N ALA A 41 2.38 10.46 -2.36
CA ALA A 41 1.09 10.46 -1.68
C ALA A 41 0.87 9.16 -0.88
N VAL A 42 1.17 8.00 -1.50
CA VAL A 42 1.02 6.73 -0.80
C VAL A 42 2.08 6.54 0.29
N ALA A 43 3.33 6.91 0.03
CA ALA A 43 4.39 6.84 1.03
C ALA A 43 4.08 7.66 2.29
N VAL A 44 3.51 8.86 2.13
CA VAL A 44 3.06 9.69 3.25
C VAL A 44 1.89 9.05 3.99
N ALA A 45 0.90 8.50 3.27
CA ALA A 45 -0.24 7.83 3.90
C ALA A 45 0.20 6.61 4.73
N LEU A 46 1.12 5.79 4.23
CA LEU A 46 1.69 4.66 4.97
C LEU A 46 2.47 5.13 6.20
N ARG A 47 3.32 6.15 6.06
CA ARG A 47 4.07 6.70 7.20
C ARG A 47 3.12 7.25 8.27
N ASN A 48 2.03 7.90 7.86
CA ASN A 48 1.03 8.40 8.80
C ASN A 48 0.31 7.26 9.54
N ARG A 49 0.09 6.10 8.89
CA ARG A 49 -0.46 4.90 9.55
C ARG A 49 0.46 4.42 10.69
N PHE A 50 1.77 4.35 10.46
CA PHE A 50 2.72 3.96 11.51
C PHE A 50 2.83 5.00 12.61
N ARG A 51 2.86 6.30 12.25
CA ARG A 51 2.84 7.38 13.24
C ARG A 51 1.60 7.33 14.13
N ARG A 52 0.44 7.01 13.55
CA ARG A 52 -0.82 6.86 14.30
C ARG A 52 -0.72 5.75 15.36
N GLN A 53 -0.06 4.64 15.06
CA GLN A 53 0.12 3.54 16.02
C GLN A 53 0.95 3.95 17.24
N ARG A 54 1.82 4.95 17.10
CA ARG A 54 2.65 5.50 18.19
C ARG A 54 1.96 6.62 18.99
N LEU A 55 0.75 7.04 18.60
CA LEU A 55 -0.01 8.03 19.36
C LEU A 55 -0.63 7.41 20.62
N PRO A 56 -0.85 8.21 21.68
CA PRO A 56 -1.72 7.86 22.81
C PRO A 56 -3.13 7.46 22.35
N ASP A 57 -3.81 6.59 23.10
CA ASP A 57 -5.05 5.96 22.67
C ASP A 57 -6.21 6.95 22.43
N ASP A 58 -6.29 8.01 23.23
CA ASP A 58 -7.24 9.12 23.07
C ASP A 58 -7.06 9.83 21.73
N MET A 59 -5.82 10.25 21.42
CA MET A 59 -5.50 10.89 20.14
C MET A 59 -5.60 9.92 18.96
N ARG A 60 -5.29 8.63 19.16
CA ARG A 60 -5.30 7.62 18.11
C ARG A 60 -6.69 7.45 17.50
N GLN A 61 -7.74 7.51 18.32
CA GLN A 61 -9.14 7.38 17.88
C GLN A 61 -9.58 8.55 16.99
N GLU A 62 -9.05 9.74 17.23
CA GLU A 62 -9.39 10.94 16.44
C GLU A 62 -8.72 10.95 15.05
N VAL A 63 -7.62 10.21 14.87
CA VAL A 63 -6.86 10.20 13.62
C VAL A 63 -7.40 9.14 12.64
N GLN A 64 -8.21 9.60 11.69
CA GLN A 64 -8.72 8.74 10.61
C GLN A 64 -7.66 8.42 9.53
N PRO A 65 -7.72 7.23 8.89
CA PRO A 65 -6.89 6.91 7.74
C PRO A 65 -7.07 7.94 6.60
N LYS A 66 -5.97 8.24 5.90
CA LYS A 66 -6.00 9.13 4.73
C LYS A 66 -6.20 8.29 3.47
N ASN A 67 -7.45 8.21 3.02
CA ASN A 67 -7.80 7.56 1.76
C ASN A 67 -7.22 8.32 0.56
N ILE A 68 -6.90 7.61 -0.52
CA ILE A 68 -6.23 8.17 -1.70
C ILE A 68 -7.09 7.94 -2.93
N LEU A 69 -7.37 9.02 -3.66
CA LEU A 69 -7.98 8.98 -4.98
C LEU A 69 -6.89 9.23 -6.04
N MET A 70 -6.64 8.24 -6.91
CA MET A 70 -5.68 8.37 -8.01
C MET A 70 -6.40 8.74 -9.31
N ILE A 71 -6.03 9.88 -9.90
CA ILE A 71 -6.59 10.36 -11.16
C ILE A 71 -5.54 10.24 -12.26
N GLY A 72 -5.91 9.64 -13.40
CA GLY A 72 -5.03 9.49 -14.57
C GLY A 72 -5.56 8.46 -15.57
N PRO A 73 -4.97 8.38 -16.78
CA PRO A 73 -5.44 7.48 -17.82
C PRO A 73 -5.21 6.00 -17.48
N THR A 74 -5.84 5.09 -18.22
CA THR A 74 -5.63 3.65 -18.04
C THR A 74 -4.19 3.25 -18.37
N GLY A 75 -3.67 2.21 -17.72
CA GLY A 75 -2.33 1.67 -18.01
C GLY A 75 -1.14 2.41 -17.38
N VAL A 76 -1.33 3.57 -16.74
CA VAL A 76 -0.21 4.34 -16.13
C VAL A 76 0.32 3.82 -14.79
N GLY A 77 -0.18 2.67 -14.31
CA GLY A 77 0.33 2.05 -13.08
C GLY A 77 -0.44 2.33 -11.78
N LYS A 78 -1.63 2.98 -11.83
CA LYS A 78 -2.45 3.25 -10.62
C LYS A 78 -2.67 1.99 -9.76
N THR A 79 -3.13 0.91 -10.37
CA THR A 79 -3.37 -0.37 -9.68
C THR A 79 -2.08 -1.02 -9.20
N GLU A 80 -0.98 -0.87 -9.93
CA GLU A 80 0.30 -1.46 -9.57
C GLU A 80 0.91 -0.75 -8.35
N ILE A 81 0.76 0.57 -8.23
CA ILE A 81 1.15 1.31 -7.02
C ILE A 81 0.40 0.75 -5.80
N ALA A 82 -0.93 0.61 -5.87
CA ALA A 82 -1.71 0.07 -4.76
C ALA A 82 -1.31 -1.38 -4.40
N ARG A 83 -1.10 -2.24 -5.41
CA ARG A 83 -0.66 -3.63 -5.22
C ARG A 83 0.72 -3.71 -4.57
N ARG A 84 1.68 -2.90 -5.02
CA ARG A 84 3.06 -2.91 -4.49
C ARG A 84 3.12 -2.38 -3.08
N VAL A 85 2.33 -1.35 -2.78
CA VAL A 85 2.19 -0.81 -1.43
C VAL A 85 1.73 -1.88 -0.46
N ALA A 86 0.68 -2.64 -0.80
CA ALA A 86 0.21 -3.72 0.05
C ALA A 86 1.29 -4.79 0.29
N LYS A 87 2.07 -5.13 -0.74
CA LYS A 87 3.21 -6.05 -0.60
C LYS A 87 4.33 -5.51 0.31
N ILE A 88 4.62 -4.21 0.23
CA ILE A 88 5.66 -3.59 1.07
C ILE A 88 5.28 -3.71 2.54
N VAL A 89 4.01 -3.50 2.89
CA VAL A 89 3.56 -3.52 4.29
C VAL A 89 2.97 -4.86 4.73
N ASP A 90 3.12 -5.90 3.91
CA ASP A 90 2.52 -7.23 4.12
C ASP A 90 1.03 -7.16 4.53
N ALA A 91 0.26 -6.34 3.80
CA ALA A 91 -1.16 -6.14 4.06
C ALA A 91 -2.02 -6.92 3.07
N PRO A 92 -3.19 -7.43 3.52
CA PRO A 92 -4.20 -7.97 2.61
C PRO A 92 -4.59 -6.95 1.53
N PHE A 93 -4.87 -7.44 0.32
CA PHE A 93 -5.18 -6.59 -0.83
C PHE A 93 -6.25 -7.19 -1.72
N VAL A 94 -7.33 -6.44 -1.91
CA VAL A 94 -8.41 -6.78 -2.85
C VAL A 94 -8.55 -5.70 -3.92
N LYS A 95 -8.67 -6.11 -5.18
CA LYS A 95 -9.06 -5.22 -6.29
C LYS A 95 -10.54 -5.46 -6.60
N VAL A 96 -11.35 -4.41 -6.44
CA VAL A 96 -12.78 -4.43 -6.80
C VAL A 96 -13.08 -3.40 -7.88
N GLU A 97 -14.15 -3.63 -8.64
CA GLU A 97 -14.65 -2.72 -9.66
C GLU A 97 -15.99 -2.16 -9.19
N ALA A 98 -16.08 -0.84 -9.02
CA ALA A 98 -17.24 -0.19 -8.40
C ALA A 98 -18.55 -0.44 -9.19
N THR A 99 -18.45 -0.61 -10.51
CA THR A 99 -19.61 -0.89 -11.38
C THR A 99 -20.28 -2.23 -11.09
N LYS A 100 -19.64 -3.13 -10.32
CA LYS A 100 -20.22 -4.42 -9.90
C LYS A 100 -21.29 -4.29 -8.81
N PHE A 101 -21.41 -3.11 -8.18
CA PHE A 101 -22.30 -2.87 -7.03
C PHE A 101 -23.43 -1.89 -7.33
N THR A 102 -23.71 -1.61 -8.61
CA THR A 102 -24.85 -0.77 -9.00
C THR A 102 -26.16 -1.56 -8.97
N GLU A 103 -27.28 -0.84 -8.89
CA GLU A 103 -28.64 -1.36 -8.64
C GLU A 103 -29.09 -2.47 -9.61
N VAL A 104 -28.62 -2.46 -10.87
CA VAL A 104 -28.95 -3.49 -11.88
C VAL A 104 -28.14 -4.79 -11.68
N GLY A 105 -27.06 -4.74 -10.90
CA GLY A 105 -26.18 -5.88 -10.58
C GLY A 105 -26.42 -6.51 -9.21
N TYR A 106 -27.46 -6.09 -8.48
CA TYR A 106 -27.72 -6.50 -7.09
C TYR A 106 -28.21 -7.96 -6.94
N VAL A 107 -28.23 -8.74 -8.03
CA VAL A 107 -28.44 -10.20 -7.97
C VAL A 107 -27.09 -10.86 -7.68
N GLY A 108 -26.64 -10.78 -6.42
CA GLY A 108 -25.61 -11.70 -5.89
C GLY A 108 -24.27 -11.12 -5.43
N ARG A 109 -24.04 -9.80 -5.40
CA ARG A 109 -22.89 -9.20 -4.67
C ARG A 109 -23.27 -7.92 -3.95
N ASP A 110 -23.17 -7.97 -2.63
CA ASP A 110 -23.33 -6.84 -1.72
C ASP A 110 -21.97 -6.17 -1.43
N VAL A 111 -21.97 -4.88 -1.06
CA VAL A 111 -20.76 -4.10 -0.72
C VAL A 111 -19.98 -4.75 0.43
N GLU A 112 -20.67 -5.46 1.32
CA GLU A 112 -20.03 -6.26 2.37
C GLU A 112 -19.05 -7.32 1.84
N SER A 113 -19.25 -7.80 0.61
CA SER A 113 -18.37 -8.81 0.02
C SER A 113 -16.94 -8.29 -0.15
N ILE A 114 -16.75 -6.97 -0.28
CA ILE A 114 -15.40 -6.36 -0.39
C ILE A 114 -14.58 -6.67 0.86
N VAL A 115 -15.20 -6.62 2.04
CA VAL A 115 -14.53 -6.93 3.32
C VAL A 115 -14.27 -8.42 3.44
N ARG A 116 -15.21 -9.27 2.99
CA ARG A 116 -15.07 -10.73 3.00
C ARG A 116 -13.96 -11.23 2.07
N ASP A 117 -13.67 -10.50 0.99
CA ASP A 117 -12.60 -10.82 0.04
C ASP A 117 -11.22 -10.27 0.47
N LEU A 118 -11.16 -9.42 1.51
CA LEU A 118 -9.94 -8.74 1.99
C LEU A 118 -9.15 -9.56 3.02
N VAL A 119 -9.49 -10.85 3.25
CA VAL A 119 -8.86 -11.70 4.28
C VAL A 119 -7.42 -12.08 3.95
#